data_AF-A0A2V6UC70-F1
#
_entry.id   AF-A0A2V6UC70-F1
#
_cell.length_a   1.000
_cell.length_b   1.000
_cell.length_c   1.000
_cell.angle_alpha   90.00
_cell.angle_beta   90.00
_cell.angle_gamma   90.00
#
_symmetry.space_group_name_H-M   'P 1'
#
loop_
_entity.id
_entity.type
_entity.pdbx_description
1 polymer ?
#
loop_
_entity_poly.entity_id
_entity_poly.type
_entity_poly.pdbx_seq_one_letter_code
_entity_poly.pdbx_strand_id
1 'polypeptide(L)'
;SRFTDMARQAASYRHGRVLLAGDAAHVHPPQGGQGLNTGVQDAVNLGWKLAQVVNKTSPESLLDTYHAERHPVGARVLHNTMAAVALSSPDDRHQALRDTMTELLSMDEPRRRIAAMLSGLDIHYDLGDGHPLLGLRMPDLDLQTADGPTRVFTLLHDARPVLLNLGEPGGFDISPWANRVRLVDARHDGVWELPVLGEIAAPPAVLIRPDGHVAWAGDLTDPELPQALATWFGLGGRRTPLTRT
;
A
#
# COMPACT_ATOMS: atom_id res chain seq x y z
N SER A 1 4.22 2.04 -34.31
CA SER A 1 4.56 2.78 -33.09
C SER A 1 6.07 2.75 -32.90
N ARG A 2 6.69 3.78 -32.29
CA ARG A 2 8.11 3.86 -31.93
C ARG A 2 8.21 4.34 -30.48
N PHE A 3 9.06 3.71 -29.68
CA PHE A 3 9.33 4.08 -28.28
C PHE A 3 10.84 4.21 -28.04
N THR A 4 11.21 4.81 -26.90
CA THR A 4 12.59 5.10 -26.50
C THR A 4 12.84 4.60 -25.08
N ASP A 5 14.09 4.60 -24.65
CA ASP A 5 14.55 4.24 -23.30
C ASP A 5 14.60 5.44 -22.33
N MET A 6 13.89 6.53 -22.64
CA MET A 6 13.81 7.71 -21.79
C MET A 6 13.25 7.37 -20.40
N ALA A 7 14.03 7.66 -19.36
CA ALA A 7 13.62 7.58 -17.95
C ALA A 7 13.53 9.00 -17.37
N ARG A 8 12.30 9.47 -17.08
CA ARG A 8 12.06 10.79 -16.47
C ARG A 8 10.95 10.71 -15.43
N GLN A 9 11.07 11.49 -14.38
CA GLN A 9 10.09 11.60 -13.31
C GLN A 9 9.85 13.06 -12.99
N ALA A 10 8.60 13.42 -12.71
CA ALA A 10 8.24 14.74 -12.23
C ALA A 10 8.93 15.01 -10.88
N ALA A 11 9.48 16.22 -10.72
CA ALA A 11 10.15 16.62 -9.47
C ALA A 11 9.18 16.69 -8.28
N SER A 12 7.91 17.01 -8.54
CA SER A 12 6.84 16.94 -7.55
C SER A 12 5.59 16.34 -8.18
N TYR A 13 4.87 15.52 -7.41
CA TYR A 13 3.58 14.92 -7.82
C TYR A 13 2.39 15.81 -7.44
N ARG A 14 2.62 16.86 -6.64
CA ARG A 14 1.62 17.83 -6.22
C ARG A 14 2.19 19.23 -6.27
N HIS A 15 1.43 20.15 -6.87
CA HIS A 15 1.65 21.58 -6.78
C HIS A 15 0.32 22.27 -6.49
N GLY A 16 0.08 22.55 -5.20
CA GLY A 16 -1.21 23.07 -4.73
C GLY A 16 -2.36 22.10 -5.04
N ARG A 17 -3.22 22.48 -5.98
CA ARG A 17 -4.42 21.71 -6.40
C ARG A 17 -4.20 20.91 -7.68
N VAL A 18 -3.00 20.95 -8.26
CA VAL A 18 -2.63 20.17 -9.45
C VAL A 18 -1.82 18.96 -9.00
N LEU A 19 -2.22 17.77 -9.45
CA LEU A 19 -1.54 16.51 -9.14
C LEU A 19 -1.25 15.75 -10.44
N LEU A 20 -0.17 14.97 -10.43
CA LEU A 20 0.27 14.14 -11.56
C LEU A 20 0.26 12.67 -11.15
N ALA A 21 -0.22 11.78 -12.01
CA ALA A 21 -0.23 10.33 -11.80
C ALA A 21 0.07 9.58 -13.11
N GLY A 22 0.61 8.35 -13.02
CA GLY A 22 0.96 7.54 -14.19
C GLY A 22 2.01 8.21 -15.08
N ASP A 23 1.90 8.04 -16.40
CA ASP A 23 2.88 8.55 -17.37
C ASP A 23 3.10 10.08 -17.32
N ALA A 24 2.14 10.84 -16.78
CA ALA A 24 2.33 12.27 -16.56
C ALA A 24 3.33 12.58 -15.42
N ALA A 25 3.51 11.63 -14.50
CA ALA A 25 4.39 11.72 -13.34
C ALA A 25 5.71 10.98 -13.54
N HIS A 26 5.73 9.92 -14.36
CA HIS A 26 6.93 9.11 -14.62
C HIS A 26 6.83 8.39 -15.96
N VAL A 27 7.88 8.47 -16.78
CA VAL A 27 8.03 7.70 -18.01
C VAL A 27 9.32 6.92 -17.95
N HIS A 28 9.30 5.69 -18.40
CA HIS A 28 10.45 4.80 -18.35
C HIS A 28 10.38 3.75 -19.48
N PRO A 29 11.50 3.07 -19.77
CA PRO A 29 11.51 1.96 -20.72
C PRO A 29 10.47 0.87 -20.37
N PRO A 30 9.84 0.20 -21.37
CA PRO A 30 8.74 -0.74 -21.13
C PRO A 30 9.18 -2.09 -20.54
N GLN A 31 10.48 -2.31 -20.34
CA GLN A 31 11.03 -3.54 -19.76
C GLN A 31 10.33 -3.88 -18.44
N GLY A 32 9.90 -5.14 -18.30
CA GLY A 32 9.18 -5.60 -17.11
C GLY A 32 7.70 -5.19 -17.01
N GLY A 33 7.16 -4.41 -17.97
CA GLY A 33 5.72 -4.10 -18.02
C GLY A 33 5.20 -3.25 -16.84
N GLN A 34 6.07 -2.45 -16.22
CA GLN A 34 5.76 -1.80 -14.94
C GLN A 34 4.99 -0.48 -15.06
N GLY A 35 4.93 0.16 -16.24
CA GLY A 35 4.35 1.51 -16.40
C GLY A 35 2.88 1.58 -16.03
N LEU A 36 2.04 0.78 -16.70
CA LEU A 36 0.59 0.72 -16.40
C LEU A 36 0.34 0.31 -14.94
N ASN A 37 1.06 -0.70 -14.46
CA ASN A 37 0.92 -1.19 -13.08
C ASN A 37 1.19 -0.09 -12.05
N THR A 38 2.25 0.69 -12.26
CA THR A 38 2.61 1.82 -11.38
C THR A 38 1.57 2.93 -11.44
N GLY A 39 1.10 3.29 -12.64
CA GLY A 39 0.06 4.31 -12.81
C GLY A 39 -1.29 3.94 -12.20
N VAL A 40 -1.72 2.67 -12.29
CA VAL A 40 -2.93 2.19 -11.62
C VAL A 40 -2.79 2.29 -10.10
N GLN A 41 -1.63 1.90 -9.55
CA GLN A 41 -1.38 2.02 -8.12
C GLN A 41 -1.31 3.48 -7.65
N ASP A 42 -0.79 4.40 -8.47
CA ASP A 42 -0.84 5.83 -8.18
C ASP A 42 -2.28 6.33 -8.07
N ALA A 43 -3.13 5.94 -9.02
CA ALA A 43 -4.54 6.32 -9.01
C ALA A 43 -5.29 5.76 -7.79
N VAL A 44 -5.02 4.51 -7.41
CA VAL A 44 -5.60 3.88 -6.22
C VAL A 44 -5.11 4.56 -4.93
N ASN A 45 -3.82 4.91 -4.84
CA ASN A 45 -3.27 5.66 -3.69
C ASN A 45 -3.89 7.07 -3.58
N LEU A 46 -4.02 7.77 -4.70
CA LEU A 46 -4.51 9.15 -4.73
C LEU A 46 -6.02 9.25 -4.53
N GLY A 47 -6.80 8.35 -5.11
CA GLY A 47 -8.25 8.48 -5.22
C GLY A 47 -8.96 8.65 -3.88
N TRP A 48 -8.66 7.80 -2.90
CA TRP A 48 -9.28 7.87 -1.58
C TRP A 48 -8.82 9.11 -0.79
N LYS A 49 -7.54 9.50 -0.90
CA LYS A 49 -6.98 10.70 -0.25
C LYS A 49 -7.64 11.96 -0.78
N LEU A 50 -7.75 12.06 -2.11
CA LEU A 50 -8.39 13.20 -2.78
C LEU A 50 -9.87 13.28 -2.41
N ALA A 51 -10.59 12.16 -2.41
CA ALA A 51 -11.99 12.10 -1.99
C ALA A 51 -12.17 12.60 -0.54
N GLN A 52 -11.31 12.18 0.39
CA GLN A 52 -11.38 12.63 1.78
C GLN A 52 -11.11 14.13 1.95
N VAL A 53 -10.12 14.67 1.24
CA VAL A 53 -9.81 16.12 1.31
C VAL A 53 -10.93 16.95 0.67
N VAL A 54 -11.44 16.54 -0.48
CA VAL A 54 -12.58 17.22 -1.14
C VAL A 54 -13.83 17.21 -0.26
N ASN A 55 -14.10 16.09 0.42
CA ASN A 55 -15.22 15.95 1.36
C ASN A 55 -14.96 16.58 2.74
N LYS A 56 -13.82 17.24 2.94
CA LYS A 56 -13.41 17.87 4.21
C LYS A 56 -13.33 16.90 5.40
N THR A 57 -13.15 15.61 5.12
CA THR A 57 -12.95 14.57 6.14
C THR A 57 -11.56 14.66 6.74
N SER A 58 -10.56 14.90 5.88
CA SER A 58 -9.14 14.90 6.23
C SER A 58 -8.49 16.23 5.81
N PRO A 59 -7.43 16.68 6.51
CA PRO A 59 -6.70 17.90 6.15
C PRO A 59 -6.00 17.77 4.78
N GLU A 60 -5.68 18.91 4.16
CA GLU A 60 -4.93 18.93 2.89
C GLU A 60 -3.56 18.23 2.99
N SER A 61 -2.98 18.11 4.19
CA SER A 61 -1.73 17.39 4.41
C SER A 61 -1.81 15.89 4.11
N LEU A 62 -3.01 15.29 4.12
CA LEU A 62 -3.18 13.91 3.67
C LEU A 62 -2.76 13.75 2.20
N LEU A 63 -2.99 14.76 1.36
CA LEU A 63 -2.55 14.73 -0.05
C LEU A 63 -1.03 14.88 -0.22
N ASP A 64 -0.31 15.40 0.77
CA ASP A 64 1.16 15.46 0.71
C ASP A 64 1.78 14.06 0.80
N THR A 65 1.11 13.14 1.51
CA THR A 65 1.50 11.73 1.56
C THR A 65 1.47 11.05 0.20
N TYR A 66 0.68 11.53 -0.78
CA TYR A 66 0.68 10.95 -2.12
C TYR A 66 2.07 11.04 -2.77
N HIS A 67 2.71 12.22 -2.69
CA HIS A 67 4.07 12.38 -3.19
C HIS A 67 5.07 11.59 -2.36
N ALA A 68 5.02 11.71 -1.04
CA ALA A 68 5.96 11.02 -0.13
C ALA A 68 5.94 9.50 -0.32
N GLU A 69 4.78 8.91 -0.61
CA GLU A 69 4.61 7.47 -0.80
C GLU A 69 4.91 7.03 -2.24
N ARG A 70 4.45 7.76 -3.26
CA ARG A 70 4.49 7.29 -4.67
C ARG A 70 5.71 7.75 -5.44
N HIS A 71 6.34 8.86 -5.05
CA HIS A 71 7.54 9.34 -5.72
C HIS A 71 8.74 8.38 -5.56
N PRO A 72 9.04 7.83 -4.37
CA PRO A 72 10.10 6.82 -4.22
C PRO A 72 9.83 5.54 -5.02
N VAL A 73 8.56 5.13 -5.14
CA VAL A 73 8.17 3.97 -5.96
C VAL A 73 8.47 4.21 -7.43
N GLY A 74 8.05 5.37 -7.98
CA GLY A 74 8.37 5.75 -9.36
C GLY A 74 9.88 5.80 -9.62
N ALA A 75 10.65 6.39 -8.69
CA ALA A 75 12.10 6.48 -8.81
C ALA A 75 12.77 5.09 -8.87
N ARG A 76 12.27 4.14 -8.07
CA ARG A 76 12.76 2.76 -8.06
C ARG A 76 12.43 2.03 -9.37
N VAL A 77 11.22 2.20 -9.91
CA VAL A 77 10.84 1.62 -11.22
C VAL A 77 11.74 2.15 -12.33
N LEU A 78 12.02 3.47 -12.36
CA LEU A 78 12.96 4.07 -13.29
C LEU A 78 14.35 3.45 -13.16
N HIS A 79 14.86 3.32 -11.94
CA HIS A 79 16.17 2.72 -11.69
C HIS A 79 16.26 1.29 -12.23
N ASN A 80 15.26 0.45 -11.94
CA ASN A 80 15.25 -0.95 -12.33
C ASN A 80 15.11 -1.13 -13.84
N THR A 81 14.30 -0.30 -14.49
CA THR A 81 14.10 -0.36 -15.94
C THR A 81 15.34 0.11 -16.70
N MET A 82 16.07 1.12 -16.19
CA MET A 82 17.39 1.49 -16.71
C MET A 82 18.39 0.33 -16.58
N ALA A 83 18.41 -0.37 -15.44
CA ALA A 83 19.26 -1.54 -15.24
C ALA A 83 18.89 -2.69 -16.21
N ALA A 84 17.59 -2.91 -16.44
CA ALA A 84 17.11 -3.92 -17.38
C ALA A 84 17.51 -3.58 -18.85
N VAL A 85 17.47 -2.30 -19.24
CA VAL A 85 17.96 -1.85 -20.55
C VAL A 85 19.45 -2.13 -20.68
N ALA A 86 20.26 -1.77 -19.68
CA ALA A 86 21.71 -2.04 -19.69
C ALA A 86 22.00 -3.54 -19.84
N LEU A 87 21.30 -4.38 -19.08
CA LEU A 87 21.38 -5.84 -19.17
C LEU A 87 20.95 -6.41 -20.52
N SER A 88 20.25 -5.66 -21.37
CA SER A 88 19.77 -6.12 -22.68
C SER A 88 20.75 -5.84 -23.83
N SER A 89 21.89 -5.20 -23.57
CA SER A 89 22.86 -4.82 -24.60
C SER A 89 23.51 -6.05 -25.28
N PRO A 90 23.61 -6.08 -26.62
CA PRO A 90 24.17 -7.21 -27.36
C PRO A 90 25.70 -7.10 -27.50
N ASP A 91 26.42 -7.41 -26.43
CA ASP A 91 27.88 -7.59 -26.46
C ASP A 91 28.36 -8.60 -25.40
N ASP A 92 29.58 -9.09 -25.58
CA ASP A 92 30.16 -10.16 -24.76
C ASP A 92 30.26 -9.80 -23.28
N ARG A 93 30.48 -8.52 -22.94
CA ARG A 93 30.59 -8.07 -21.54
C ARG A 93 29.23 -8.12 -20.85
N HIS A 94 28.18 -7.65 -21.52
CA HIS A 94 26.83 -7.74 -20.99
C HIS A 94 26.30 -9.19 -21.00
N GLN A 95 26.74 -10.04 -21.93
CA GLN A 95 26.43 -11.47 -21.89
C GLN A 95 27.01 -12.13 -20.64
N ALA A 96 28.31 -11.93 -20.35
CA ALA A 96 28.93 -12.46 -19.13
C ALA A 96 28.21 -11.97 -17.85
N LEU A 97 27.79 -10.71 -17.80
CA LEU A 97 27.00 -10.17 -16.69
C LEU A 97 25.62 -10.85 -16.58
N ARG A 98 24.92 -11.08 -17.71
CA ARG A 98 23.64 -11.80 -17.71
C ARG A 98 23.80 -13.23 -17.20
N ASP A 99 24.89 -13.91 -17.53
CA ASP A 99 25.15 -15.27 -17.06
C ASP A 99 25.32 -15.29 -15.53
N THR A 100 26.11 -14.36 -14.96
CA THR A 100 26.23 -14.19 -13.50
C THR A 100 24.90 -13.85 -12.84
N MET A 101 24.12 -12.92 -13.42
CA MET A 101 22.79 -12.58 -12.90
C MET A 101 21.83 -13.78 -12.95
N THR A 102 21.93 -14.62 -13.98
CA THR A 102 21.12 -15.84 -14.12
C THR A 102 21.47 -16.85 -13.03
N GLU A 103 22.75 -17.02 -12.71
CA GLU A 103 23.19 -17.86 -11.60
C GLU A 103 22.64 -17.35 -10.26
N LEU A 104 22.70 -16.04 -10.00
CA LEU A 104 22.10 -15.46 -8.79
C LEU A 104 20.58 -15.66 -8.73
N LEU A 105 19.88 -15.51 -9.86
CA LEU A 105 18.44 -15.74 -9.94
C LEU A 105 18.05 -17.23 -9.87
N SER A 106 19.01 -18.15 -9.92
CA SER A 106 18.75 -19.56 -9.61
C SER A 106 18.63 -19.82 -8.09
N MET A 107 19.10 -18.89 -7.27
CA MET A 107 18.99 -18.93 -5.80
C MET A 107 17.65 -18.37 -5.33
N ASP A 108 17.10 -18.92 -4.24
CA ASP A 108 15.74 -18.58 -3.79
C ASP A 108 15.58 -17.12 -3.37
N GLU A 109 16.46 -16.61 -2.51
CA GLU A 109 16.31 -15.26 -1.94
C GLU A 109 16.49 -14.13 -2.99
N PRO A 110 17.54 -14.13 -3.84
CA PRO A 110 17.65 -13.15 -4.93
C PRO A 110 16.45 -13.20 -5.88
N ARG A 111 15.98 -14.40 -6.25
CA ARG A 111 14.82 -14.59 -7.12
C ARG A 111 13.55 -14.02 -6.49
N ARG A 112 13.29 -14.30 -5.21
CA ARG A 112 12.13 -13.78 -4.48
C ARG A 112 12.15 -12.25 -4.43
N ARG A 113 13.29 -11.65 -4.09
CA ARG A 113 13.45 -10.19 -4.00
C ARG A 113 13.21 -9.50 -5.35
N ILE A 114 13.77 -10.02 -6.43
CA ILE A 114 13.55 -9.47 -7.77
C ILE A 114 12.11 -9.67 -8.24
N ALA A 115 11.50 -10.83 -7.97
CA ALA A 115 10.10 -11.08 -8.30
C ALA A 115 9.14 -10.11 -7.56
N ALA A 116 9.39 -9.87 -6.27
CA ALA A 116 8.58 -8.95 -5.48
C ALA A 116 8.73 -7.49 -5.95
N MET A 117 9.95 -7.09 -6.33
CA MET A 117 10.23 -5.78 -6.93
C MET A 117 9.54 -5.58 -8.27
N LEU A 118 9.57 -6.59 -9.16
CA LEU A 118 8.96 -6.49 -10.48
C LEU A 118 7.42 -6.47 -10.41
N SER A 119 6.85 -7.26 -9.50
CA SER A 119 5.40 -7.32 -9.25
C SER A 119 4.86 -6.15 -8.42
N GLY A 120 5.74 -5.39 -7.76
CA GLY A 120 5.36 -4.31 -6.83
C GLY A 120 4.81 -4.82 -5.49
N LEU A 121 4.99 -6.11 -5.18
CA LEU A 121 4.57 -6.70 -3.91
C LEU A 121 5.48 -6.33 -2.74
N ASP A 122 6.65 -5.75 -3.02
CA ASP A 122 7.59 -5.24 -2.01
C ASP A 122 7.47 -3.74 -1.73
N ILE A 123 6.41 -3.09 -2.25
CA ILE A 123 6.16 -1.69 -1.96
C ILE A 123 5.85 -1.53 -0.48
N HIS A 124 6.65 -0.67 0.16
CA HIS A 124 6.58 -0.32 1.56
C HIS A 124 6.56 1.20 1.69
N TYR A 125 5.53 1.75 2.31
CA TYR A 125 5.48 3.16 2.64
C TYR A 125 6.16 3.39 4.00
N ASP A 126 7.09 4.34 4.05
CA ASP A 126 7.70 4.75 5.31
C ASP A 126 6.70 5.58 6.11
N LEU A 127 6.07 4.92 7.09
CA LEU A 127 5.09 5.52 8.00
C LEU A 127 5.66 5.68 9.43
N GLY A 128 6.99 5.55 9.59
CA GLY A 128 7.67 5.54 10.88
C GLY A 128 7.84 4.15 11.49
N ASP A 129 8.22 4.13 12.78
CA ASP A 129 8.45 2.91 13.54
C ASP A 129 7.13 2.22 13.92
N GLY A 130 7.13 0.89 14.04
CA GLY A 130 5.96 0.14 14.45
C GLY A 130 6.05 -1.35 14.11
N HIS A 131 4.88 -2.00 14.03
CA HIS A 131 4.77 -3.39 13.64
C HIS A 131 5.39 -3.63 12.24
N PRO A 132 6.03 -4.79 11.96
CA PRO A 132 6.62 -5.09 10.64
C PRO A 132 5.68 -4.99 9.43
N LEU A 133 4.37 -4.99 9.65
CA LEU A 133 3.36 -4.80 8.61
C LEU A 133 3.11 -3.33 8.26
N LEU A 134 3.46 -2.39 9.13
CA LEU A 134 3.16 -0.97 8.95
C LEU A 134 3.69 -0.48 7.61
N GLY A 135 2.83 0.11 6.79
CA GLY A 135 3.17 0.61 5.46
C GLY A 135 3.27 -0.45 4.36
N LEU A 136 3.16 -1.74 4.68
CA LEU A 136 3.09 -2.82 3.68
C LEU A 136 1.66 -3.05 3.21
N ARG A 137 1.54 -3.72 2.06
CA ARG A 137 0.27 -4.23 1.57
C ARG A 137 -0.24 -5.35 2.48
N MET A 138 -1.51 -5.29 2.84
CA MET A 138 -2.20 -6.33 3.59
C MET A 138 -2.32 -7.62 2.75
N PRO A 139 -1.98 -8.81 3.28
CA PRO A 139 -2.22 -10.09 2.60
C PRO A 139 -3.71 -10.41 2.48
N ASP A 140 -4.08 -11.21 1.47
CA ASP A 140 -5.47 -11.63 1.23
C ASP A 140 -5.84 -12.88 2.04
N LEU A 141 -6.02 -12.68 3.35
CA LEU A 141 -6.30 -13.75 4.30
C LEU A 141 -7.75 -14.25 4.17
N ASP A 142 -7.93 -15.55 4.35
CA ASP A 142 -9.24 -16.14 4.58
C ASP A 142 -9.69 -15.85 6.02
N LEU A 143 -10.89 -15.30 6.18
CA LEU A 143 -11.43 -14.83 7.44
C LEU A 143 -12.74 -15.55 7.77
N GLN A 144 -12.92 -15.88 9.05
CA GLN A 144 -14.21 -16.30 9.59
C GLN A 144 -14.83 -15.14 10.37
N THR A 145 -15.98 -14.63 9.92
CA THR A 145 -16.71 -13.54 10.56
C THR A 145 -18.06 -14.02 11.08
N ALA A 146 -18.77 -13.18 11.84
CA ALA A 146 -20.14 -13.47 12.27
C ALA A 146 -21.13 -13.65 11.09
N ASP A 147 -20.85 -12.99 9.96
CA ASP A 147 -21.67 -13.08 8.73
C ASP A 147 -21.26 -14.26 7.82
N GLY A 148 -20.24 -15.04 8.22
CA GLY A 148 -19.70 -16.18 7.48
C GLY A 148 -18.27 -15.97 6.96
N PRO A 149 -17.77 -16.92 6.14
CA PRO A 149 -16.42 -16.85 5.58
C PRO A 149 -16.30 -15.73 4.55
N THR A 150 -15.17 -15.03 4.56
CA THR A 150 -14.82 -13.98 3.59
C THR A 150 -13.31 -13.88 3.41
N ARG A 151 -12.86 -12.93 2.59
CA ARG A 151 -11.43 -12.62 2.41
C ARG A 151 -11.17 -11.14 2.66
N VAL A 152 -9.95 -10.81 3.09
CA VAL A 152 -9.56 -9.42 3.35
C VAL A 152 -9.85 -8.52 2.14
N PHE A 153 -9.50 -8.95 0.92
CA PHE A 153 -9.72 -8.12 -0.27
C PHE A 153 -11.21 -7.86 -0.55
N THR A 154 -12.09 -8.80 -0.24
CA THR A 154 -13.54 -8.61 -0.33
C THR A 154 -14.02 -7.49 0.59
N LEU A 155 -13.42 -7.32 1.77
CA LEU A 155 -13.77 -6.24 2.70
C LEU A 155 -13.40 -4.85 2.17
N LEU A 156 -12.47 -4.76 1.20
CA LEU A 156 -11.95 -3.51 0.64
C LEU A 156 -12.68 -3.04 -0.63
N HIS A 157 -13.60 -3.83 -1.18
CA HIS A 157 -14.32 -3.49 -2.43
C HIS A 157 -15.15 -2.20 -2.33
N ASP A 158 -15.63 -1.85 -1.13
CA ASP A 158 -16.39 -0.61 -0.89
C ASP A 158 -15.49 0.64 -0.79
N ALA A 159 -14.18 0.49 -0.96
CA ALA A 159 -13.17 1.55 -0.79
C ALA A 159 -13.26 2.27 0.57
N ARG A 160 -13.67 1.53 1.61
CA ARG A 160 -13.71 2.00 3.00
C ARG A 160 -12.50 1.47 3.78
N PRO A 161 -11.95 2.25 4.72
CA PRO A 161 -10.96 1.73 5.65
C PRO A 161 -11.57 0.63 6.53
N VAL A 162 -10.75 -0.37 6.86
CA VAL A 162 -11.14 -1.50 7.70
C VAL A 162 -10.23 -1.55 8.92
N LEU A 163 -10.81 -1.58 10.11
CA LEU A 163 -10.13 -2.02 11.33
C LEU A 163 -10.48 -3.50 11.52
N LEU A 164 -9.54 -4.38 11.18
CA LEU A 164 -9.70 -5.83 11.32
C LEU A 164 -9.24 -6.23 12.72
N ASN A 165 -10.15 -6.69 13.56
CA ASN A 165 -9.86 -7.26 14.88
C ASN A 165 -9.80 -8.78 14.76
N LEU A 166 -8.70 -9.37 15.24
CA LEU A 166 -8.44 -10.80 15.25
C LEU A 166 -8.35 -11.36 16.68
N GLY A 167 -8.44 -10.49 17.68
CA GLY A 167 -8.52 -10.83 19.09
C GLY A 167 -9.97 -10.87 19.60
N GLU A 168 -10.14 -10.63 20.90
CA GLU A 168 -11.46 -10.59 21.52
C GLU A 168 -12.26 -9.33 21.08
N PRO A 169 -13.56 -9.47 20.74
CA PRO A 169 -14.40 -8.33 20.43
C PRO A 169 -14.57 -7.34 21.59
N GLY A 170 -14.89 -6.09 21.27
CA GLY A 170 -15.26 -5.07 22.27
C GLY A 170 -14.11 -4.34 22.95
N GLY A 171 -12.86 -4.57 22.53
CA GLY A 171 -11.66 -3.89 23.06
C GLY A 171 -11.50 -2.42 22.65
N PHE A 172 -12.32 -1.91 21.72
CA PHE A 172 -12.22 -0.54 21.21
C PHE A 172 -13.58 0.05 20.81
N ASP A 173 -13.87 1.29 21.22
CA ASP A 173 -15.05 2.04 20.78
C ASP A 173 -14.79 2.75 19.45
N ILE A 174 -15.15 2.10 18.33
CA ILE A 174 -15.02 2.67 16.98
C ILE A 174 -16.08 3.75 16.67
N SER A 175 -17.06 3.99 17.57
CA SER A 175 -18.19 4.91 17.32
C SER A 175 -17.81 6.27 16.74
N PRO A 176 -16.70 6.94 17.14
CA PRO A 176 -16.32 8.23 16.55
C PRO A 176 -15.93 8.17 15.07
N TRP A 177 -15.62 6.99 14.54
CA TRP A 177 -15.23 6.74 13.13
C TRP A 177 -16.16 5.78 12.39
N ALA A 178 -17.19 5.22 13.03
CA ALA A 178 -18.04 4.17 12.45
C ALA A 178 -18.70 4.53 11.11
N ASN A 179 -18.93 5.83 10.85
CA ASN A 179 -19.44 6.32 9.57
C ASN A 179 -18.43 6.23 8.41
N ARG A 180 -17.15 6.03 8.71
CA ARG A 180 -16.03 6.02 7.75
C ARG A 180 -15.29 4.69 7.78
N VAL A 181 -14.83 4.27 8.96
CA VAL A 181 -14.05 3.05 9.18
C VAL A 181 -14.98 1.90 9.57
N ARG A 182 -14.80 0.75 8.93
CA ARG A 182 -15.53 -0.49 9.26
C ARG A 182 -14.71 -1.31 10.26
N LEU A 183 -15.22 -1.51 11.47
CA LEU A 183 -14.69 -2.52 12.39
C LEU A 183 -15.21 -3.89 11.96
N VAL A 184 -14.31 -4.86 11.84
CA VAL A 184 -14.64 -6.26 11.51
C VAL A 184 -13.95 -7.15 12.52
N ASP A 185 -14.73 -7.86 13.34
CA ASP A 185 -14.25 -8.95 14.17
C ASP A 185 -14.19 -10.23 13.33
N ALA A 186 -13.03 -10.87 13.31
CA ALA A 186 -12.80 -12.08 12.51
C ALA A 186 -11.81 -13.03 13.18
N ARG A 187 -11.77 -14.27 12.71
CA ARG A 187 -10.71 -15.23 13.02
C ARG A 187 -9.96 -15.63 11.76
N HIS A 188 -8.67 -15.86 11.91
CA HIS A 188 -7.81 -16.42 10.89
C HIS A 188 -6.94 -17.51 11.53
N ASP A 189 -7.09 -18.75 11.07
CA ASP A 189 -6.36 -19.91 11.61
C ASP A 189 -5.10 -20.26 10.77
N GLY A 190 -4.82 -19.48 9.72
CA GLY A 190 -3.71 -19.70 8.80
C GLY A 190 -2.42 -18.99 9.19
N VAL A 191 -1.39 -19.20 8.36
CA VAL A 191 -0.08 -18.56 8.50
C VAL A 191 -0.12 -17.16 7.90
N TRP A 192 0.49 -16.21 8.60
CA TRP A 192 0.71 -14.86 8.10
C TRP A 192 1.97 -14.83 7.25
N GLU A 193 1.83 -15.13 5.97
CA GLU A 193 2.93 -15.10 5.01
C GLU A 193 2.86 -13.86 4.12
N LEU A 194 3.95 -13.09 4.10
CA LEU A 194 4.12 -11.98 3.16
C LEU A 194 5.08 -12.37 2.04
N PRO A 195 4.83 -11.91 0.79
CA PRO A 195 5.69 -12.23 -0.35
C PRO A 195 7.18 -11.94 -0.17
N VAL A 196 7.54 -10.99 0.69
CA VAL A 196 8.92 -10.54 0.93
C VAL A 196 9.43 -10.96 2.30
N LEU A 197 8.65 -10.72 3.35
CA LEU A 197 9.09 -10.97 4.73
C LEU A 197 8.97 -12.44 5.13
N GLY A 198 8.25 -13.26 4.35
CA GLY A 198 7.90 -14.63 4.75
C GLY A 198 6.90 -14.62 5.89
N GLU A 199 7.01 -15.62 6.76
CA GLU A 199 6.13 -15.79 7.91
C GLU A 199 6.38 -14.72 8.98
N ILE A 200 5.31 -14.10 9.47
CA ILE A 200 5.35 -13.16 10.60
C ILE A 200 4.35 -13.57 11.68
N ALA A 201 4.51 -13.01 12.88
CA ALA A 201 3.50 -13.13 13.92
C ALA A 201 2.23 -12.36 13.53
N ALA A 202 1.07 -12.96 13.79
CA ALA A 202 -0.22 -12.31 13.59
C ALA A 202 -0.39 -11.14 14.59
N PRO A 203 -0.67 -9.91 14.13
CA PRO A 203 -1.07 -8.84 15.03
C PRO A 203 -2.49 -9.06 15.56
N PRO A 204 -2.82 -8.64 16.80
CA PRO A 204 -4.18 -8.75 17.33
C PRO A 204 -5.21 -7.93 16.54
N ALA A 205 -4.81 -6.79 15.97
CA ALA A 205 -5.64 -5.97 15.10
C ALA A 205 -4.81 -5.24 14.04
N VAL A 206 -5.45 -4.90 12.91
CA VAL A 206 -4.83 -4.20 11.78
C VAL A 206 -5.76 -3.12 11.24
N LEU A 207 -5.25 -1.89 11.11
CA LEU A 207 -5.93 -0.80 10.43
C LEU A 207 -5.49 -0.74 8.97
N ILE A 208 -6.42 -0.99 8.05
CA ILE A 208 -6.17 -1.12 6.61
C ILE A 208 -6.78 0.08 5.88
N ARG A 209 -5.96 0.76 5.07
CA ARG A 209 -6.38 1.87 4.21
C ARG A 209 -7.22 1.37 3.02
N PRO A 210 -8.01 2.25 2.37
CA PRO A 210 -8.75 1.89 1.16
C PRO A 210 -7.91 1.36 0.00
N ASP A 211 -6.61 1.67 -0.05
CA ASP A 211 -5.66 1.15 -1.03
C ASP A 211 -4.97 -0.16 -0.59
N GLY A 212 -5.44 -0.77 0.51
CA GLY A 212 -4.98 -2.05 1.04
C GLY A 212 -3.65 -2.00 1.79
N HIS A 213 -3.09 -0.81 2.06
CA HIS A 213 -1.87 -0.69 2.87
C HIS A 213 -2.22 -0.58 4.36
N VAL A 214 -1.38 -1.18 5.19
CA VAL A 214 -1.53 -1.16 6.65
C VAL A 214 -1.10 0.22 7.18
N ALA A 215 -2.02 0.89 7.86
CA ALA A 215 -1.82 2.20 8.49
C ALA A 215 -1.41 2.10 9.97
N TRP A 216 -1.71 0.96 10.61
CA TRP A 216 -1.36 0.62 11.99
C TRP A 216 -1.62 -0.87 12.22
N ALA A 217 -0.86 -1.51 13.10
CA ALA A 217 -1.13 -2.89 13.56
C ALA A 217 -0.63 -3.06 15.00
N GLY A 218 -1.43 -3.70 15.85
CA GLY A 218 -1.16 -3.79 17.28
C GLY A 218 -2.35 -4.30 18.08
N ASP A 219 -2.37 -4.02 19.38
CA ASP A 219 -3.49 -4.33 20.26
C ASP A 219 -4.55 -3.24 20.21
N LEU A 220 -5.85 -3.58 20.31
CA LEU A 220 -6.93 -2.60 20.29
C LEU A 220 -6.87 -1.58 21.44
N THR A 221 -6.19 -1.91 22.54
CA THR A 221 -5.97 -1.03 23.68
C THR A 221 -4.77 -0.10 23.52
N ASP A 222 -4.04 -0.21 22.42
CA ASP A 222 -2.90 0.66 22.09
C ASP A 222 -3.35 2.13 22.03
N PRO A 223 -2.74 3.02 22.85
CA PRO A 223 -3.05 4.45 22.83
C PRO A 223 -2.78 5.13 21.47
N GLU A 224 -1.99 4.52 20.58
CA GLU A 224 -1.70 5.06 19.25
C GLU A 224 -2.82 4.81 18.23
N LEU A 225 -3.71 3.83 18.45
CA LEU A 225 -4.79 3.50 17.51
C LEU A 225 -5.72 4.71 17.20
N PRO A 226 -6.21 5.48 18.20
CA PRO A 226 -6.96 6.72 17.94
C PRO A 226 -6.17 7.75 17.12
N GLN A 227 -4.85 7.84 17.33
CA GLN A 227 -3.99 8.77 16.60
C GLN A 227 -3.79 8.32 15.14
N ALA A 228 -3.62 7.02 14.90
CA ALA A 228 -3.58 6.44 13.56
C ALA A 228 -4.91 6.68 12.82
N LEU A 229 -6.05 6.41 13.46
CA LEU A 229 -7.38 6.70 12.91
C LEU A 229 -7.56 8.18 12.55
N ALA A 230 -7.14 9.09 13.44
CA ALA A 230 -7.20 10.53 13.20
C ALA A 230 -6.30 10.98 12.05
N THR A 231 -5.08 10.43 11.96
CA THR A 231 -4.09 10.75 10.93
C THR A 231 -4.60 10.40 9.53
N TRP A 232 -5.17 9.20 9.38
CA TRP A 232 -5.56 8.69 8.06
C TRP A 232 -6.99 9.00 7.67
N PHE A 233 -7.91 9.09 8.64
CA PHE A 233 -9.36 9.16 8.38
C PHE A 233 -10.03 10.37 9.05
N GLY A 234 -9.24 11.32 9.55
CA GLY A 234 -9.70 12.54 10.19
C GLY A 234 -10.16 12.33 11.63
N LEU A 235 -10.35 13.43 12.37
CA LEU A 235 -10.78 13.37 13.78
C LEU A 235 -12.12 12.64 13.94
N GLY A 236 -12.25 11.89 15.03
CA GLY A 236 -13.50 11.23 15.42
C GLY A 236 -14.62 12.25 15.64
N GLY A 237 -15.82 11.97 15.13
CA GLY A 237 -16.98 12.81 15.36
C GLY A 237 -17.55 12.60 16.76
N ARG A 238 -18.01 13.66 17.43
CA ARG A 238 -18.87 13.51 18.61
C ARG A 238 -20.26 13.06 18.15
N ARG A 239 -20.83 12.01 18.78
CA ARG A 239 -22.27 11.73 18.67
C ARG A 239 -23.02 12.98 19.12
N THR A 240 -23.69 13.66 18.20
CA THR A 240 -24.77 14.57 18.60
C THR A 240 -25.95 13.65 18.90
N PRO A 241 -26.50 13.62 20.13
CA PRO A 241 -27.70 12.82 20.38
C PRO A 241 -28.79 13.33 19.45
N LEU A 242 -29.38 12.43 18.65
CA LEU A 242 -30.61 12.73 17.93
C LEU A 242 -31.68 13.01 18.99
N THR A 243 -31.93 14.28 19.29
CA THR A 243 -33.15 14.70 19.96
C THR A 243 -34.30 14.33 19.04
N ARG A 244 -35.00 13.23 19.37
CA ARG A 244 -36.35 12.97 18.87
C ARG A 244 -37.25 14.10 19.38
N THR A 245 -37.63 14.99 18.47
CA THR A 245 -38.84 15.81 18.61
C THR A 245 -40.05 14.99 18.19
#